data_AF-D5QI86-F1
#
_entry.id   AF-D5QI86-F1
#
_cell.length_a   1.000
_cell.length_b   1.000
_cell.length_c   1.000
_cell.angle_alpha   90.00
_cell.angle_beta   90.00
_cell.angle_gamma   90.00
#
_symmetry.space_group_name_H-M   'P 1'
#
loop_
_entity.id
_entity.type
_entity.pdbx_description
1 polymer ?
#
loop_
_entity_poly.entity_id
_entity_poly.type
_entity_poly.pdbx_seq_one_letter_code
_entity_poly.pdbx_strand_id
1 'polypeptide(L)'
;MMFRPSIPLMLGLGCAVAVATIAPAQARSVHISGRFATEHGATTTPGGGVTAWLNPRTNLVTYTIKWTGLSGKVTAIHFHGPAGTGQEAGVLAPVAGPYASPLRGAVLLSSEQARALMAGQVYVNLHTDAYPNGEARAQLAAQPR
;
A
#
# COMPACT_ATOMS: atom_id res chain seq x y z
N MET A 1 58.66 43.74 -52.98
CA MET A 1 57.44 43.03 -53.41
C MET A 1 57.03 42.06 -52.30
N MET A 2 55.81 42.26 -51.80
CA MET A 2 55.03 41.59 -50.75
C MET A 2 55.62 40.42 -49.93
N PHE A 3 55.84 40.69 -48.64
CA PHE A 3 55.58 39.74 -47.54
C PHE A 3 54.06 39.72 -47.26
N ARG A 4 53.45 38.53 -47.11
CA ARG A 4 52.10 38.37 -46.56
C ARG A 4 52.15 37.37 -45.39
N PRO A 5 51.72 37.75 -44.18
CA PRO A 5 51.56 36.82 -43.08
C PRO A 5 50.10 36.36 -42.91
N SER A 6 49.94 35.34 -42.03
CA SER A 6 48.79 35.06 -41.16
C SER A 6 47.78 33.96 -41.56
N ILE A 7 47.93 32.81 -40.90
CA ILE A 7 46.90 31.82 -40.51
C ILE A 7 46.62 32.11 -39.01
N PRO A 8 45.38 32.09 -38.44
CA PRO A 8 44.46 30.95 -38.53
C PRO A 8 42.95 31.25 -38.62
N LEU A 9 42.22 30.30 -39.20
CA LEU A 9 40.78 30.14 -39.05
C LEU A 9 40.53 29.28 -37.79
N MET A 10 40.09 29.91 -36.70
CA MET A 10 39.54 29.21 -35.54
C MET A 10 38.15 28.65 -35.90
N LEU A 11 38.03 27.33 -36.04
CA LEU A 11 36.74 26.65 -36.04
C LEU A 11 36.40 26.29 -34.58
N GLY A 12 35.62 27.14 -33.93
CA GLY A 12 35.06 26.85 -32.62
C GLY A 12 33.93 25.84 -32.74
N LEU A 13 34.19 24.57 -32.37
CA LEU A 13 33.15 23.57 -32.22
C LEU A 13 32.48 23.78 -30.85
N GLY A 14 31.39 24.53 -30.83
CA GLY A 14 30.55 24.71 -29.64
C GLY A 14 29.94 23.38 -29.21
N CYS A 15 30.43 22.82 -28.10
CA CYS A 15 29.84 21.65 -27.48
C CYS A 15 28.53 22.08 -26.80
N ALA A 16 27.39 21.90 -27.46
CA ALA A 16 26.08 22.12 -26.86
C ALA A 16 25.84 21.03 -25.80
N VAL A 17 26.04 21.38 -24.53
CA VAL A 17 25.67 20.52 -23.40
C VAL A 17 24.14 20.49 -23.34
N ALA A 18 23.53 19.43 -23.87
CA ALA A 18 22.12 19.16 -23.68
C ALA A 18 21.90 18.78 -22.21
N VAL A 19 21.38 19.71 -21.41
CA VAL A 19 20.91 19.41 -20.05
C VAL A 19 19.60 18.63 -20.19
N ALA A 20 19.71 17.30 -20.14
CA ALA A 20 18.55 16.43 -20.05
C ALA A 20 17.91 16.62 -18.66
N THR A 21 16.78 17.32 -18.59
CA THR A 21 15.99 17.40 -17.37
C THR A 21 15.36 16.02 -17.12
N ILE A 22 15.90 15.27 -16.16
CA ILE A 22 15.30 14.01 -15.72
C ILE A 22 14.08 14.38 -14.87
N ALA A 23 12.89 14.34 -15.46
CA ALA A 23 11.66 14.48 -14.67
C ALA A 23 11.57 13.29 -13.69
N PRO A 24 11.30 13.50 -12.39
CA PRO A 24 11.20 12.40 -11.45
C PRO A 24 10.00 11.53 -11.85
N ALA A 25 10.24 10.24 -12.09
CA ALA A 25 9.18 9.28 -12.34
C ALA A 25 8.20 9.31 -11.15
N GLN A 26 6.98 9.81 -11.36
CA GLN A 26 5.93 9.81 -10.35
C GLN A 26 5.61 8.36 -9.99
N ALA A 27 6.02 7.91 -8.80
CA ALA A 27 5.65 6.59 -8.30
C ALA A 27 4.13 6.55 -8.09
N ARG A 28 3.42 5.96 -9.05
CA ARG A 28 1.97 5.81 -9.02
C ARG A 28 1.57 4.95 -7.83
N SER A 29 0.50 5.34 -7.13
CA SER A 29 -0.05 4.57 -6.01
C SER A 29 -0.30 3.11 -6.40
N VAL A 30 -0.02 2.20 -5.48
CA VAL A 30 -0.21 0.75 -5.66
C VAL A 30 -1.60 0.39 -5.17
N HIS A 31 -2.40 -0.23 -6.04
CA HIS A 31 -3.71 -0.76 -5.65
C HIS A 31 -3.52 -2.03 -4.82
N ILE A 32 -4.13 -2.07 -3.65
CA ILE A 32 -4.11 -3.20 -2.73
C ILE A 32 -5.56 -3.63 -2.48
N SER A 33 -5.83 -4.92 -2.46
CA SER A 33 -7.14 -5.43 -2.05
C SER A 33 -7.06 -6.78 -1.34
N GLY A 34 -8.14 -7.13 -0.65
CA GLY A 34 -8.33 -8.41 0.01
C GLY A 34 -9.81 -8.66 0.30
N ARG A 35 -10.27 -9.90 0.13
CA ARG A 35 -11.65 -10.30 0.48
C ARG A 35 -11.68 -10.88 1.88
N PHE A 36 -12.77 -10.63 2.62
CA PHE A 36 -12.96 -11.30 3.91
C PHE A 36 -13.28 -12.79 3.73
N ALA A 37 -12.65 -13.61 4.57
CA ALA A 37 -12.95 -15.01 4.85
C ALA A 37 -13.00 -15.20 6.38
N THR A 38 -13.65 -16.26 6.86
CA THR A 38 -13.68 -16.56 8.29
C THR A 38 -12.30 -16.95 8.81
N GLU A 39 -12.06 -16.70 10.09
CA GLU A 39 -10.87 -17.14 10.82
C GLU A 39 -11.27 -17.69 12.20
N HIS A 40 -10.33 -18.34 12.90
CA HIS A 40 -10.48 -18.85 14.27
C HIS A 40 -11.74 -19.69 14.51
N GLY A 41 -12.15 -20.47 13.51
CA GLY A 41 -13.30 -21.38 13.62
C GLY A 41 -14.66 -20.68 13.59
N ALA A 42 -14.73 -19.41 13.17
CA ALA A 42 -16.01 -18.76 12.95
C ALA A 42 -16.84 -19.50 11.89
N THR A 43 -18.12 -19.70 12.19
CA THR A 43 -19.08 -20.38 11.31
C THR A 43 -19.89 -19.41 10.45
N THR A 44 -19.57 -18.12 10.54
CA THR A 44 -20.23 -17.06 9.76
C THR A 44 -19.78 -17.08 8.30
N THR A 45 -20.38 -16.25 7.45
CA THR A 45 -19.96 -16.11 6.04
C THR A 45 -19.76 -14.64 5.76
N PRO A 46 -18.58 -14.08 6.12
CA PRO A 46 -18.34 -12.66 6.00
C PRO A 46 -18.31 -12.23 4.53
N GLY A 47 -19.06 -11.18 4.24
CA GLY A 47 -19.06 -10.51 2.94
C GLY A 47 -18.09 -9.34 2.90
N GLY A 48 -17.80 -8.84 1.69
CA GLY A 48 -16.98 -7.65 1.49
C GLY A 48 -15.47 -7.90 1.49
N GLY A 49 -14.72 -6.88 1.90
CA GLY A 49 -13.26 -6.84 1.86
C GLY A 49 -12.68 -5.45 2.08
N VAL A 50 -11.39 -5.35 1.77
CA VAL A 50 -10.59 -4.13 1.84
C VAL A 50 -10.19 -3.74 0.43
N THR A 51 -10.31 -2.44 0.12
CA THR A 51 -9.70 -1.80 -1.04
C THR A 51 -8.83 -0.67 -0.52
N ALA A 52 -7.58 -0.61 -0.94
CA ALA A 52 -6.62 0.36 -0.46
C ALA A 52 -5.65 0.82 -1.54
N TRP A 53 -5.01 1.96 -1.28
CA TRP A 53 -3.99 2.54 -2.14
C TRP A 53 -2.78 2.93 -1.30
N LEU A 54 -1.64 2.31 -1.58
CA LEU A 54 -0.36 2.64 -0.98
C LEU A 54 0.35 3.71 -1.81
N ASN A 55 0.72 4.82 -1.19
CA ASN A 55 1.69 5.76 -1.76
C ASN A 55 3.11 5.27 -1.41
N PRO A 56 3.90 4.76 -2.37
CA PRO A 56 5.21 4.18 -2.09
C PRO A 56 6.29 5.22 -1.72
N ARG A 57 6.01 6.53 -1.85
CA ARG A 57 6.93 7.59 -1.41
C ARG A 57 6.75 7.93 0.07
N THR A 58 5.52 7.86 0.56
CA THR A 58 5.17 8.29 1.92
C THR A 58 4.79 7.13 2.82
N ASN A 59 4.61 5.92 2.29
CA ASN A 59 4.06 4.75 2.96
C ASN A 59 2.65 4.95 3.53
N LEU A 60 1.95 6.00 3.09
CA LEU A 60 0.57 6.24 3.48
C LEU A 60 -0.34 5.28 2.71
N VAL A 61 -1.14 4.52 3.44
CA VAL A 61 -2.17 3.64 2.90
C VAL A 61 -3.53 4.26 3.17
N THR A 62 -4.25 4.66 2.14
CA THR A 62 -5.67 5.05 2.25
C THR A 62 -6.55 3.85 1.93
N TYR A 63 -7.59 3.59 2.72
CA TYR A 63 -8.38 2.36 2.59
C TYR A 63 -9.88 2.59 2.73
N THR A 64 -10.63 1.62 2.20
CA THR A 64 -12.05 1.40 2.47
C THR A 64 -12.24 -0.05 2.87
N ILE A 65 -12.88 -0.28 4.01
CA ILE A 65 -13.20 -1.60 4.55
C ILE A 65 -14.73 -1.75 4.50
N LYS A 66 -15.20 -2.82 3.88
CA LYS A 66 -16.62 -3.17 3.81
C LYS A 66 -16.81 -4.57 4.33
N TRP A 67 -17.77 -4.75 5.22
CA TRP A 67 -18.13 -6.06 5.75
C TRP A 67 -19.64 -6.20 5.92
N THR A 68 -20.08 -7.45 5.89
CA THR A 68 -21.42 -7.93 6.23
C THR A 68 -21.30 -9.36 6.76
N GLY A 69 -22.39 -9.90 7.32
CA GLY A 69 -22.45 -11.33 7.65
C GLY A 69 -21.54 -11.78 8.79
N LEU A 70 -21.21 -10.88 9.73
CA LEU A 70 -20.53 -11.21 10.98
C LEU A 70 -21.53 -11.61 12.06
N SER A 71 -21.05 -12.25 13.11
CA SER A 71 -21.84 -12.74 14.25
C SER A 71 -22.44 -11.60 15.08
N GLY A 72 -21.85 -10.41 15.03
CA GLY A 72 -22.27 -9.26 15.81
C GLY A 72 -21.62 -7.95 15.36
N LYS A 73 -21.70 -6.94 16.24
CA LYS A 73 -21.05 -5.64 16.03
C LYS A 73 -19.53 -5.83 16.05
N VAL A 74 -18.84 -5.10 15.18
CA VAL A 74 -17.38 -5.04 15.19
C VAL A 74 -16.92 -4.25 16.41
N THR A 75 -16.01 -4.83 17.18
CA THR A 75 -15.46 -4.26 18.42
C THR A 75 -14.03 -3.78 18.28
N ALA A 76 -13.29 -4.32 17.31
CA ALA A 76 -11.97 -3.84 16.91
C ALA A 76 -11.67 -4.20 15.46
N ILE A 77 -10.75 -3.44 14.86
CA ILE A 77 -10.18 -3.73 13.54
C ILE A 77 -8.69 -3.45 13.59
N HIS A 78 -7.87 -4.38 13.11
CA HIS A 78 -6.42 -4.24 13.10
C HIS A 78 -5.83 -4.61 11.74
N PHE A 79 -4.74 -3.92 11.37
CA PHE A 79 -3.77 -4.45 10.43
C PHE A 79 -2.79 -5.33 11.20
N HIS A 80 -2.53 -6.52 10.69
CA HIS A 80 -1.57 -7.49 11.22
C HIS A 80 -0.53 -7.87 10.17
N GLY A 81 0.62 -8.35 10.63
CA GLY A 81 1.70 -8.84 9.78
C GLY A 81 3.07 -8.70 10.44
N PRO A 82 4.15 -9.11 9.74
CA PRO A 82 4.13 -9.86 8.49
C PRO A 82 3.68 -11.32 8.69
N ALA A 83 2.71 -11.79 7.89
CA ALA A 83 2.24 -13.18 7.85
C ALA A 83 1.59 -13.52 6.51
N GLY A 84 1.88 -14.73 6.00
CA GLY A 84 1.16 -15.29 4.86
C GLY A 84 -0.24 -15.78 5.24
N THR A 85 -1.03 -16.18 4.25
CA THR A 85 -2.37 -16.77 4.46
C THR A 85 -2.32 -17.93 5.44
N GLY A 86 -3.21 -17.94 6.43
CA GLY A 86 -3.30 -19.01 7.44
C GLY A 86 -2.24 -18.92 8.56
N GLN A 87 -1.36 -17.92 8.53
CA GLN A 87 -0.42 -17.64 9.62
C GLN A 87 -0.90 -16.43 10.43
N GLU A 88 -0.67 -16.47 11.74
CA GLU A 88 -0.91 -15.35 12.64
C GLU A 88 0.31 -14.43 12.75
N ALA A 89 0.06 -13.15 13.00
CA ALA A 89 1.09 -12.18 13.34
C ALA A 89 0.57 -11.15 14.34
N GLY A 90 1.49 -10.41 14.96
CA GLY A 90 1.15 -9.29 15.82
C GLY A 90 0.45 -8.14 15.09
N VAL A 91 -0.10 -7.21 15.88
CA VAL A 91 -0.72 -5.98 15.37
C VAL A 91 0.34 -5.05 14.82
N LEU A 92 0.16 -4.58 13.58
CA LEU A 92 0.94 -3.51 12.98
C LEU A 92 0.34 -2.14 13.30
N ALA A 93 -0.98 -2.01 13.16
CA ALA A 93 -1.68 -0.76 13.41
C ALA A 93 -3.17 -0.99 13.73
N PRO A 94 -3.74 -0.24 14.67
CA PRO A 94 -5.19 -0.21 14.87
C PRO A 94 -5.89 0.61 13.78
N VAL A 95 -7.13 0.23 13.49
CA VAL A 95 -8.07 1.06 12.73
C VAL A 95 -8.99 1.76 13.73
N ALA A 96 -9.04 3.09 13.64
CA ALA A 96 -9.89 3.91 14.48
C ALA A 96 -11.38 3.71 14.13
N GLY A 97 -12.22 3.69 15.17
CA GLY A 97 -13.67 3.77 15.01
C GLY A 97 -14.16 5.20 14.71
N PRO A 98 -15.48 5.40 14.60
CA PRO A 98 -16.54 4.43 14.85
C PRO A 98 -16.60 3.30 13.81
N TYR A 99 -16.88 2.07 14.26
CA TYR A 99 -16.94 0.89 13.39
C TYR A 99 -18.28 0.76 12.66
N ALA A 100 -18.39 1.46 11.53
CA ALA A 100 -19.53 1.38 10.61
C ALA A 100 -19.05 0.99 9.21
N SER A 101 -19.78 0.09 8.54
CA SER A 101 -19.48 -0.37 7.17
C SER A 101 -20.29 0.46 6.15
N PRO A 102 -19.66 1.09 5.14
CA PRO A 102 -18.23 1.13 4.84
C PRO A 102 -17.43 2.03 5.79
N LEU A 103 -16.27 1.56 6.23
CA LEU A 103 -15.30 2.34 7.00
C LEU A 103 -14.20 2.84 6.06
N ARG A 104 -13.85 4.13 6.15
CA ARG A 104 -12.75 4.73 5.39
C ARG A 104 -11.72 5.31 6.33
N GLY A 105 -10.46 5.25 5.96
CA GLY A 105 -9.39 5.80 6.77
C GLY A 105 -8.06 5.79 6.05
N ALA A 106 -7.02 6.14 6.81
CA ALA A 106 -5.64 6.02 6.39
C ALA A 106 -4.78 5.49 7.52
N VAL A 107 -3.69 4.83 7.17
CA VAL A 107 -2.65 4.39 8.10
C VAL A 107 -1.29 4.69 7.50
N LEU A 108 -0.40 5.26 8.29
CA LEU A 108 0.99 5.43 7.92
C LEU A 108 1.76 4.18 8.36
N LEU A 109 2.40 3.50 7.41
CA LEU A 109 3.21 2.32 7.68
C LEU A 109 4.70 2.68 7.71
N SER A 110 5.49 1.91 8.46
CA SER A 110 6.95 1.93 8.28
C SER A 110 7.32 1.40 6.89
N SER A 111 8.55 1.67 6.45
CA SER A 111 9.05 1.14 5.17
C SER A 111 9.04 -0.39 5.12
N GLU A 112 9.35 -1.05 6.24
CA GLU A 112 9.30 -2.51 6.36
C GLU A 112 7.88 -3.04 6.27
N GLN A 113 6.93 -2.37 6.95
CA GLN A 113 5.51 -2.72 6.91
C GLN A 113 4.90 -2.50 5.51
N ALA A 114 5.26 -1.41 4.83
CA ALA A 114 4.83 -1.16 3.45
C ALA A 114 5.38 -2.22 2.48
N ARG A 115 6.64 -2.65 2.68
CA ARG A 115 7.22 -3.76 1.91
C ARG A 115 6.48 -5.08 2.18
N ALA A 116 6.15 -5.37 3.44
CA ALA A 116 5.36 -6.55 3.79
C ALA A 116 3.96 -6.50 3.16
N LEU A 117 3.31 -5.33 3.15
CA LEU A 117 2.01 -5.13 2.48
C LEU A 117 2.09 -5.43 0.98
N MET A 118 3.10 -4.90 0.29
CA MET A 118 3.32 -5.18 -1.13
C MET A 118 3.66 -6.64 -1.40
N ALA A 119 4.33 -7.32 -0.47
CA ALA A 119 4.64 -8.75 -0.54
C ALA A 119 3.43 -9.66 -0.21
N GLY A 120 2.27 -9.08 0.08
CA GLY A 120 1.07 -9.85 0.43
C GLY A 120 1.10 -10.46 1.82
N GLN A 121 1.89 -9.89 2.74
CA GLN A 121 2.13 -10.41 4.09
C GLN A 121 1.39 -9.60 5.17
N VAL A 122 0.42 -8.76 4.79
CA VAL A 122 -0.40 -7.97 5.72
C VAL A 122 -1.85 -8.37 5.56
N TYR A 123 -2.59 -8.45 6.66
CA TYR A 123 -4.01 -8.71 6.65
C TYR A 123 -4.77 -7.74 7.55
N VAL A 124 -6.05 -7.52 7.23
CA VAL A 124 -6.99 -6.83 8.11
C VAL A 124 -7.83 -7.87 8.81
N ASN A 125 -7.96 -7.75 10.13
CA ASN A 125 -8.77 -8.62 10.96
C ASN A 125 -9.92 -7.81 11.59
N LEU A 126 -11.13 -8.38 11.56
CA LEU A 126 -12.31 -7.82 12.22
C LEU A 126 -12.62 -8.66 13.45
N HIS A 127 -12.81 -8.00 14.58
CA HIS A 127 -13.13 -8.64 15.86
C HIS A 127 -14.58 -8.35 16.23
N THR A 128 -15.23 -9.31 16.87
CA THR A 128 -16.57 -9.18 17.47
C THR A 128 -16.53 -9.74 18.89
N ASP A 129 -17.60 -9.54 19.67
CA ASP A 129 -17.69 -10.12 21.02
C ASP A 129 -17.62 -11.65 21.02
N ALA A 130 -18.19 -12.31 20.00
CA ALA A 130 -18.16 -13.78 19.88
C ALA A 130 -16.79 -14.31 19.43
N TYR A 131 -16.00 -13.49 18.72
CA TYR A 131 -14.69 -13.84 18.20
C TYR A 131 -13.67 -12.73 18.49
N PRO A 132 -13.27 -12.55 19.76
CA PRO A 132 -12.41 -11.45 20.18
C PRO A 132 -10.99 -11.55 19.62
N ASN A 133 -10.53 -12.75 19.26
CA ASN A 133 -9.23 -12.97 18.63
C ASN A 133 -9.26 -12.77 17.11
N GLY A 134 -10.43 -12.52 16.52
CA GLY A 134 -10.62 -12.30 15.09
C GLY A 134 -11.72 -13.19 14.53
N GLU A 135 -12.75 -12.59 13.94
CA GLU A 135 -13.82 -13.32 13.25
C GLU A 135 -13.54 -13.49 11.75
N ALA A 136 -13.03 -12.42 11.13
CA ALA A 136 -12.86 -12.35 9.69
C ALA A 136 -11.53 -11.73 9.30
N ARG A 137 -10.88 -12.35 8.32
CA ARG A 137 -9.59 -11.94 7.77
C ARG A 137 -9.70 -11.57 6.31
N ALA A 138 -9.13 -10.42 5.96
CA ALA A 138 -8.83 -10.06 4.58
C ALA A 138 -7.32 -10.03 4.39
N GLN A 139 -6.76 -11.06 3.75
CA GLN A 139 -5.37 -11.03 3.31
C GLN A 139 -5.22 -9.97 2.22
N LEU A 140 -4.31 -9.02 2.41
CA LEU A 140 -4.09 -7.94 1.46
C LEU A 140 -2.99 -8.32 0.49
N ALA A 141 -3.20 -8.06 -0.80
CA ALA A 141 -2.20 -8.24 -1.83
C ALA A 141 -2.24 -7.09 -2.84
N ALA A 142 -1.06 -6.75 -3.38
CA ALA A 142 -0.97 -5.83 -4.50
C ALA A 142 -1.68 -6.40 -5.72
N GLN A 143 -2.50 -5.58 -6.35
CA GLN A 143 -3.26 -5.96 -7.53
C GLN A 143 -2.45 -5.62 -8.79
N PRO A 144 -2.52 -6.47 -9.83
CA PRO A 144 -2.03 -6.12 -11.15
C PRO A 144 -2.68 -4.81 -11.62
N ARG A 145 -1.94 -4.04 -12.41
CA ARG A 145 -2.48 -2.85 -13.07
C ARG A 145 -3.42 -3.20 -14.20
#